data_AF-A0A3L6JAY1-F1
#
_entry.id   AF-A0A3L6JAY1-F1
#
_cell.length_a   1.000
_cell.length_b   1.000
_cell.length_c   1.000
_cell.angle_alpha   90.00
_cell.angle_beta   90.00
_cell.angle_gamma   90.00
#
_symmetry.space_group_name_H-M   'P 1'
#
loop_
_entity.id
_entity.type
_entity.pdbx_description
1 polymer ?
#
loop_
_entity_poly.entity_id
_entity_poly.type
_entity_poly.pdbx_seq_one_letter_code
_entity_poly.pdbx_strand_id
1 'polypeptide(L)'
;MLGMRRVVRPTEAFTSSSAEQNRKVQTPAKLLRKLLLPLLLFVAFFAWGQTIDAETEQWVINYGLSKGIPASVTRQLMIEESDRIPTAVSKLTIEGYSSRGLFQLYDRPSNIEWLLDTYWHRKYSFDIYDPRDNAEVALTYLAALHRRFGTWYLALCYYNHGDVKTIPDETDAYALRIINAR
;
A
#
# COMPACT_ATOMS: atom_id res chain seq x y z
N MET A 1 -40.25 -54.50 80.56
CA MET A 1 -41.41 -55.12 79.89
C MET A 1 -41.36 -54.76 78.41
N LEU A 2 -41.38 -55.77 77.53
CA LEU A 2 -41.80 -55.75 76.11
C LEU A 2 -41.13 -54.72 75.17
N GLY A 3 -40.56 -55.07 74.03
CA GLY A 3 -40.62 -56.31 73.28
C GLY A 3 -39.76 -56.21 72.02
N MET A 4 -39.33 -57.39 71.58
CA MET A 4 -38.56 -57.66 70.36
C MET A 4 -39.25 -57.25 69.06
N ARG A 5 -38.41 -57.05 68.02
CA ARG A 5 -38.46 -57.57 66.63
C ARG A 5 -38.04 -56.45 65.67
N ARG A 6 -37.32 -56.64 64.55
CA ARG A 6 -36.62 -57.75 63.86
C ARG A 6 -35.75 -57.01 62.81
N VAL A 7 -34.47 -57.38 62.62
CA VAL A 7 -33.93 -58.15 61.47
C VAL A 7 -34.27 -57.56 60.08
N VAL A 8 -33.26 -57.16 59.29
CA VAL A 8 -32.67 -57.85 58.10
C VAL A 8 -31.47 -57.00 57.61
N ARG A 9 -30.40 -57.66 57.13
CA ARG A 9 -29.12 -57.12 56.64
C ARG A 9 -29.18 -56.68 55.14
N PRO A 10 -28.02 -56.58 54.45
CA PRO A 10 -27.33 -55.38 53.96
C PRO A 10 -27.64 -55.16 52.47
N THR A 11 -26.91 -54.30 51.74
CA THR A 11 -26.37 -54.54 50.36
C THR A 11 -25.96 -53.22 49.70
N GLU A 12 -24.64 -53.08 49.60
CA GLU A 12 -23.85 -52.59 48.48
C GLU A 12 -23.93 -51.15 47.96
N ALA A 13 -22.71 -50.67 47.75
CA ALA A 13 -22.31 -49.45 47.12
C ALA A 13 -22.82 -49.35 45.68
N PHE A 14 -23.31 -48.17 45.32
CA PHE A 14 -23.35 -47.72 43.94
C PHE A 14 -23.03 -46.23 43.92
N THR A 15 -21.73 -45.91 44.03
CA THR A 15 -21.23 -44.59 43.60
C THR A 15 -21.25 -44.58 42.08
N SER A 16 -22.37 -44.13 41.51
CA SER A 16 -22.41 -43.69 40.12
C SER A 16 -21.54 -42.44 40.00
N SER A 17 -20.25 -42.65 39.73
CA SER A 17 -19.37 -41.65 39.12
C SER A 17 -19.93 -41.33 37.74
N SER A 18 -20.96 -40.48 37.73
CA SER A 18 -21.37 -39.77 36.54
C SER A 18 -20.24 -38.81 36.26
N ALA A 19 -19.33 -39.25 35.39
CA ALA A 19 -18.42 -38.38 34.68
C ALA A 19 -19.27 -37.35 33.94
N GLU A 20 -19.61 -36.28 34.66
CA GLU A 20 -20.22 -35.09 34.12
C GLU A 20 -19.14 -34.44 33.26
N GLN A 21 -19.08 -34.94 32.02
CA GLN A 21 -18.35 -34.36 30.92
C GLN A 21 -18.79 -32.91 30.85
N ASN A 22 -17.97 -32.05 31.45
CA ASN A 22 -17.94 -30.61 31.34
C ASN A 22 -17.70 -30.23 29.86
N ARG A 23 -18.68 -30.50 28.99
CA ARG A 23 -18.77 -29.86 27.69
C ARG A 23 -19.15 -28.42 27.96
N LYS A 24 -18.14 -27.58 28.16
CA LYS A 24 -18.25 -26.12 28.05
C LYS A 24 -18.95 -25.83 26.72
N VAL A 25 -20.26 -25.60 26.78
CA VAL A 25 -21.04 -25.08 25.66
C VAL A 25 -20.42 -23.73 25.32
N GLN A 26 -19.63 -23.70 24.27
CA GLN A 26 -19.11 -22.43 23.76
C GLN A 26 -20.32 -21.66 23.25
N THR A 27 -20.65 -20.57 23.93
CA THR A 27 -21.74 -19.70 23.52
C THR A 27 -21.51 -19.24 22.07
N PRO A 28 -22.55 -19.19 21.22
CA PRO A 28 -22.42 -18.88 19.79
C PRO A 28 -21.69 -17.57 19.51
N ALA A 29 -21.78 -16.59 20.43
CA ALA A 29 -21.02 -15.34 20.37
C ALA A 29 -19.49 -15.50 20.45
N LYS A 30 -18.99 -16.51 21.16
CA LYS A 30 -17.54 -16.82 21.24
C LYS A 30 -17.03 -17.49 19.96
N LEU A 31 -17.87 -18.25 19.27
CA LEU A 31 -17.54 -18.82 17.95
C LEU A 31 -17.51 -17.72 16.87
N LEU A 32 -18.50 -16.81 16.89
CA LEU A 32 -18.61 -15.70 15.94
C LEU A 32 -17.40 -14.73 16.02
N ARG A 33 -16.95 -14.39 17.23
CA ARG A 33 -15.75 -13.55 17.44
C ARG A 33 -14.45 -14.21 16.96
N LYS A 34 -14.34 -15.53 17.08
CA LYS A 34 -13.17 -16.29 16.61
C LYS A 34 -13.09 -16.42 15.10
N LEU A 35 -14.22 -16.29 14.39
CA LEU A 35 -14.29 -16.26 12.93
C LEU A 35 -14.14 -14.84 12.35
N LEU A 36 -14.62 -13.82 13.06
CA LEU A 36 -14.52 -12.42 12.63
C LEU A 36 -13.09 -11.86 12.67
N LEU A 37 -12.29 -12.25 13.66
CA LEU A 37 -10.91 -11.77 13.79
C LEU A 37 -9.99 -12.23 12.63
N PRO A 38 -9.96 -13.53 12.24
CA PRO A 38 -9.19 -13.96 11.06
C PRO A 38 -9.80 -13.42 9.76
N LEU A 39 -11.12 -13.22 9.66
CA LEU A 39 -11.74 -12.58 8.50
C LEU A 39 -11.32 -11.09 8.37
N LEU A 40 -11.30 -10.34 9.47
CA LEU A 40 -10.81 -8.96 9.50
C LEU A 40 -9.32 -8.87 9.19
N LEU A 41 -8.51 -9.80 9.70
CA LEU A 41 -7.09 -9.90 9.38
C LEU A 41 -6.85 -10.30 7.91
N PHE A 42 -7.69 -11.18 7.35
CA PHE A 42 -7.66 -11.56 5.95
C PHE A 42 -8.02 -10.38 5.04
N VAL A 43 -9.08 -9.63 5.36
CA VAL A 43 -9.45 -8.39 4.63
C VAL A 43 -8.35 -7.33 4.75
N ALA A 44 -7.72 -7.18 5.91
CA ALA A 44 -6.58 -6.28 6.09
C ALA A 44 -5.33 -6.72 5.28
N PHE A 45 -5.16 -8.02 5.03
CA PHE A 45 -4.06 -8.55 4.22
C PHE A 45 -4.27 -8.30 2.72
N PHE A 46 -5.51 -8.28 2.23
CA PHE A 46 -5.84 -7.91 0.83
C PHE A 46 -5.86 -6.40 0.57
N ALA A 47 -5.77 -5.58 1.61
CA ALA A 47 -5.52 -4.14 1.49
C ALA A 47 -4.02 -3.80 1.31
N TRP A 48 -3.15 -4.81 1.16
CA TRP A 48 -1.80 -4.62 0.64
C TRP A 48 -1.89 -4.09 -0.79
N GLY A 49 -1.27 -2.92 -1.01
CA GLY A 49 -1.34 -2.16 -2.25
C GLY A 49 -1.08 -3.06 -3.45
N GLN A 50 -2.12 -3.27 -4.26
CA GLN A 50 -1.98 -4.08 -5.46
C GLN A 50 -1.08 -3.33 -6.44
N THR A 51 -0.05 -4.00 -6.94
CA THR A 51 0.74 -3.45 -8.05
C THR A 51 -0.16 -3.30 -9.27
N ILE A 52 0.13 -2.32 -10.13
CA ILE A 52 -0.56 -2.19 -11.42
C ILE A 52 -0.44 -3.48 -12.26
N ASP A 53 -1.42 -3.73 -13.12
CA ASP A 53 -1.38 -4.84 -14.06
C ASP A 53 -0.44 -4.56 -15.26
N ALA A 54 -0.18 -5.60 -16.05
CA ALA A 54 0.72 -5.51 -17.21
C ALA A 54 0.20 -4.55 -18.31
N GLU A 55 -1.11 -4.43 -18.47
CA GLU A 55 -1.70 -3.50 -19.44
C GLU A 55 -1.41 -2.06 -19.04
N THR A 56 -1.63 -1.73 -17.77
CA THR A 56 -1.37 -0.41 -17.20
C THR A 56 0.12 -0.11 -17.20
N GLU A 57 0.98 -1.05 -16.82
CA GLU A 57 2.44 -0.89 -16.92
C GLU A 57 2.87 -0.56 -18.35
N GLN A 58 2.38 -1.32 -19.34
CA GLN A 58 2.70 -1.08 -20.74
C GLN A 58 2.17 0.27 -21.24
N TRP A 59 0.98 0.68 -20.80
CA TRP A 59 0.43 2.00 -21.11
C TRP A 59 1.33 3.12 -20.56
N VAL A 60 1.76 3.03 -19.31
CA VAL A 60 2.65 4.02 -18.66
C VAL A 60 3.98 4.12 -19.41
N ILE A 61 4.58 2.98 -19.78
CA ILE A 61 5.82 2.95 -20.57
C ILE A 61 5.62 3.62 -21.94
N ASN A 62 4.54 3.30 -22.64
CA ASN A 62 4.23 3.90 -23.94
C ASN A 62 3.97 5.40 -23.83
N TYR A 63 3.33 5.84 -22.74
CA TYR A 63 3.14 7.25 -22.46
C TYR A 63 4.49 7.95 -22.24
N GLY A 64 5.39 7.39 -21.44
CA GLY A 64 6.74 7.90 -21.24
C GLY A 64 7.52 8.02 -22.55
N LEU A 65 7.48 6.98 -23.39
CA LEU A 65 8.08 6.99 -24.73
C LEU A 65 7.52 8.11 -25.61
N SER A 66 6.20 8.37 -25.55
CA SER A 66 5.57 9.47 -26.29
C SER A 66 6.06 10.86 -25.86
N LYS A 67 6.61 10.98 -24.65
CA LYS A 67 7.25 12.20 -24.12
C LYS A 67 8.77 12.23 -24.35
N GLY A 68 9.31 11.23 -25.05
CA GLY A 68 10.74 11.08 -25.31
C GLY A 68 11.54 10.48 -24.15
N ILE A 69 10.88 9.97 -23.10
CA ILE A 69 11.54 9.34 -21.95
C ILE A 69 11.89 7.89 -22.32
N PRO A 70 13.13 7.42 -22.11
CA PRO A 70 13.48 6.02 -22.33
C PRO A 70 12.58 5.07 -21.52
N ALA A 71 12.26 3.91 -22.10
CA ALA A 71 11.43 2.91 -21.43
C ALA A 71 12.06 2.40 -20.12
N SER A 72 13.39 2.22 -20.09
CA SER A 72 14.11 1.82 -18.88
C SER A 72 14.02 2.86 -17.77
N VAL A 73 14.18 4.15 -18.10
CA VAL A 73 14.01 5.27 -17.16
C VAL A 73 12.58 5.31 -16.63
N THR A 74 11.57 5.21 -17.50
CA THR A 74 10.16 5.22 -17.07
C THR A 74 9.85 4.08 -16.11
N ARG A 75 10.29 2.86 -16.45
CA ARG A 75 10.07 1.67 -15.62
C ARG A 75 10.81 1.76 -14.29
N GLN A 76 12.09 2.11 -14.30
CA GLN A 76 12.88 2.17 -13.08
C GLN A 76 12.40 3.31 -12.16
N LEU A 77 12.03 4.46 -12.71
CA LEU A 77 11.43 5.55 -11.94
C LEU A 77 10.17 5.07 -11.21
N MET A 78 9.25 4.41 -11.93
CA MET A 78 8.03 3.86 -11.35
C MET A 78 8.30 2.86 -10.19
N ILE A 79 9.36 2.07 -10.30
CA ILE A 79 9.79 1.13 -9.24
C ILE A 79 10.38 1.88 -8.05
N GLU A 80 11.29 2.83 -8.28
CA GLU A 80 11.94 3.59 -7.20
C GLU A 80 10.94 4.44 -6.41
N GLU A 81 9.91 4.97 -7.07
CA GLU A 81 8.91 5.82 -6.42
C GLU A 81 7.90 5.00 -5.61
N SER A 82 7.39 3.88 -6.13
CA SER A 82 6.25 3.21 -5.50
C SER A 82 6.28 1.70 -5.53
N ASP A 83 7.31 1.07 -6.08
CA ASP A 83 7.32 -0.37 -6.41
C ASP A 83 6.07 -0.78 -7.23
N ARG A 84 5.64 0.11 -8.13
CA ARG A 84 4.43 -0.04 -8.96
C ARG A 84 3.11 -0.06 -8.19
N ILE A 85 3.08 0.45 -6.95
CA ILE A 85 1.89 0.50 -6.11
C ILE A 85 1.19 1.86 -6.33
N PRO A 86 0.02 1.91 -7.00
CA PRO A 86 -0.66 3.15 -7.32
C PRO A 86 -1.22 3.86 -6.09
N THR A 87 -1.40 3.17 -4.96
CA THR A 87 -1.85 3.74 -3.69
C THR A 87 -0.71 4.06 -2.72
N ALA A 88 0.55 4.04 -3.18
CA ALA A 88 1.71 4.33 -2.32
C ALA A 88 1.64 5.75 -1.75
N VAL A 89 2.03 5.88 -0.49
CA VAL A 89 2.10 7.16 0.24
C VAL A 89 3.42 7.19 1.00
N SER A 90 4.23 8.24 0.79
CA SER A 90 5.49 8.42 1.51
C SER A 90 5.25 8.89 2.96
N LYS A 91 6.33 8.97 3.74
CA LYS A 91 6.27 9.49 5.10
C LYS A 91 5.86 10.97 5.08
N LEU A 92 5.11 11.36 6.11
CA LEU A 92 4.75 12.75 6.32
C LEU A 92 6.02 13.60 6.53
N THR A 93 6.14 14.70 5.79
CA THR A 93 7.17 15.71 5.98
C THR A 93 6.91 16.53 7.24
N ILE A 94 7.90 17.30 7.67
CA ILE A 94 7.73 18.27 8.77
C ILE A 94 6.64 19.31 8.48
N GLU A 95 6.33 19.54 7.20
CA GLU A 95 5.30 20.48 6.75
C GLU A 95 3.89 19.86 6.79
N GLY A 96 3.77 18.56 7.08
CA GLY A 96 2.48 17.86 7.12
C GLY A 96 2.00 17.33 5.77
N TYR A 97 2.88 17.21 4.78
CA TYR A 97 2.58 16.74 3.43
C TYR A 97 3.29 15.43 3.11
N SER A 98 2.89 14.74 2.06
CA SER A 98 3.45 13.46 1.63
C SER A 98 3.51 13.38 0.11
N SER A 99 4.28 12.44 -0.41
CA SER A 99 4.23 12.08 -1.82
C SER A 99 3.26 10.92 -2.02
N ARG A 100 2.52 10.92 -3.14
CA ARG A 100 1.45 9.94 -3.38
C ARG A 100 1.42 9.43 -4.81
N GLY A 101 0.90 8.21 -4.94
CA GLY A 101 0.62 7.61 -6.23
C GLY A 101 1.82 6.91 -6.85
N LEU A 102 1.62 6.44 -8.08
CA LEU A 102 2.57 5.60 -8.81
C LEU A 102 3.96 6.25 -8.98
N PHE A 103 4.01 7.57 -9.15
CA PHE A 103 5.22 8.38 -9.32
C PHE A 103 5.45 9.38 -8.18
N GLN A 104 4.79 9.18 -7.02
CA GLN A 104 5.03 9.94 -5.79
C GLN A 104 5.01 11.47 -5.99
N LEU A 105 3.92 11.99 -6.55
CA LEU A 105 3.70 13.43 -6.66
C LEU A 105 3.53 14.04 -5.26
N TYR A 106 4.29 15.09 -4.94
CA TYR A 106 4.23 15.77 -3.64
C TYR A 106 2.90 16.49 -3.46
N ASP A 107 2.12 16.10 -2.44
CA ASP A 107 0.71 16.45 -2.25
C ASP A 107 0.47 17.83 -1.61
N ARG A 108 1.53 18.63 -1.42
CA ARG A 108 1.39 20.01 -0.95
C ARG A 108 0.46 20.78 -1.91
N PRO A 109 -0.61 21.46 -1.42
CA PRO A 109 -1.64 22.05 -2.27
C PRO A 109 -1.10 22.93 -3.40
N SER A 110 -0.18 23.85 -3.09
CA SER A 110 0.44 24.73 -4.09
C SER A 110 1.23 23.99 -5.16
N ASN A 111 1.82 22.84 -4.83
CA ASN A 111 2.57 22.02 -5.78
C ASN A 111 1.62 21.26 -6.71
N ILE A 112 0.61 20.60 -6.15
CA ILE A 112 -0.40 19.87 -6.94
C ILE A 112 -1.18 20.82 -7.83
N GLU A 113 -1.67 21.95 -7.30
CA GLU A 113 -2.38 22.95 -8.09
C GLU A 113 -1.56 23.42 -9.29
N TRP A 114 -0.28 23.74 -9.08
CA TRP A 114 0.62 24.13 -10.17
C TRP A 114 0.85 23.00 -11.19
N LEU A 115 1.08 21.78 -10.72
CA LEU A 115 1.28 20.62 -11.59
C LEU A 115 0.04 20.34 -12.46
N LEU A 116 -1.15 20.42 -11.87
CA LEU A 116 -2.39 20.18 -12.58
C LEU A 116 -2.71 21.30 -13.57
N ASP A 117 -2.57 22.57 -13.17
CA ASP A 117 -2.76 23.71 -14.07
C ASP A 117 -1.80 23.63 -15.28
N THR A 118 -0.57 23.17 -15.06
CA THR A 118 0.47 23.14 -16.10
C THR A 118 0.40 21.89 -16.99
N TYR A 119 0.12 20.70 -16.42
CA TYR A 119 0.32 19.42 -17.10
C TYR A 119 -0.91 18.51 -17.17
N TRP A 120 -2.02 18.88 -16.53
CA TRP A 120 -3.27 18.13 -16.60
C TRP A 120 -4.26 18.81 -17.54
N HIS A 121 -4.41 18.28 -18.76
CA HIS A 121 -5.21 18.91 -19.81
C HIS A 121 -6.59 18.26 -20.04
N ARG A 122 -6.99 17.32 -19.19
CA ARG A 122 -8.22 16.55 -19.38
C ARG A 122 -9.42 17.27 -18.78
N LYS A 123 -10.60 16.99 -19.34
CA LYS A 123 -11.88 17.59 -18.91
C LYS A 123 -12.44 17.01 -17.60
N TYR A 124 -11.87 15.92 -17.11
CA TYR A 124 -12.35 15.21 -15.92
C TYR A 124 -11.42 15.45 -14.73
N SER A 125 -11.92 15.13 -13.53
CA SER A 125 -11.19 15.30 -12.28
C SER A 125 -9.97 14.38 -12.20
N PHE A 126 -8.82 14.94 -11.88
CA PHE A 126 -7.60 14.19 -11.60
C PHE A 126 -7.75 13.32 -10.34
N ASP A 127 -7.40 12.03 -10.45
CA ASP A 127 -7.22 11.15 -9.29
C ASP A 127 -5.73 10.80 -9.11
N ILE A 128 -5.14 11.23 -7.99
CA ILE A 128 -3.71 10.99 -7.70
C ILE A 128 -3.37 9.50 -7.56
N TYR A 129 -4.36 8.66 -7.26
CA TYR A 129 -4.20 7.22 -7.10
C TYR A 129 -4.60 6.44 -8.36
N ASP A 130 -5.19 7.08 -9.36
CA ASP A 130 -5.31 6.47 -10.68
C ASP A 130 -3.91 6.42 -11.33
N PRO A 131 -3.41 5.24 -11.70
CA PRO A 131 -2.05 5.10 -12.22
C PRO A 131 -1.83 5.84 -13.53
N ARG A 132 -2.86 5.99 -14.38
CA ARG A 132 -2.74 6.66 -15.68
C ARG A 132 -2.75 8.17 -15.50
N ASP A 133 -3.63 8.69 -14.65
CA ASP A 133 -3.67 10.11 -14.30
C ASP A 133 -2.35 10.55 -13.65
N ASN A 134 -1.88 9.80 -12.65
CA ASN A 134 -0.62 10.09 -11.95
C ASN A 134 0.59 10.08 -12.90
N ALA A 135 0.68 9.05 -13.76
CA ALA A 135 1.73 8.93 -14.76
C ALA A 135 1.70 10.07 -15.80
N GLU A 136 0.51 10.49 -16.23
CA GLU A 136 0.34 11.57 -17.20
C GLU A 136 0.97 12.86 -16.72
N VAL A 137 0.67 13.27 -15.49
CA VAL A 137 1.23 14.49 -14.87
C VAL A 137 2.73 14.31 -14.62
N ALA A 138 3.13 13.23 -13.95
CA ALA A 138 4.52 12.99 -13.55
C ALA A 138 5.48 12.92 -14.75
N LEU A 139 5.14 12.15 -15.78
CA LEU A 139 6.00 11.96 -16.95
C LEU A 139 6.01 13.19 -17.86
N THR A 140 4.90 13.93 -17.94
CA THR A 140 4.90 15.22 -18.67
C THR A 140 5.79 16.24 -17.97
N TYR A 141 5.72 16.30 -16.63
CA TYR A 141 6.58 17.14 -15.81
C TYR A 141 8.06 16.75 -15.96
N LEU A 142 8.40 15.45 -15.83
CA LEU A 142 9.77 14.96 -16.01
C LEU A 142 10.33 15.29 -17.40
N ALA A 143 9.54 15.16 -18.45
CA ALA A 143 9.95 15.56 -19.79
C ALA A 143 10.19 17.08 -19.90
N ALA A 144 9.42 17.90 -19.19
CA ALA A 144 9.66 19.35 -19.10
C ALA A 144 10.95 19.67 -18.35
N LEU A 145 11.25 18.95 -17.25
CA LEU A 145 12.51 19.06 -16.54
C LEU A 145 13.70 18.68 -17.42
N HIS A 146 13.56 17.62 -18.22
CA HIS A 146 14.58 17.23 -19.20
C HIS A 146 14.85 18.33 -20.23
N ARG A 147 13.79 18.96 -20.77
CA ARG A 147 13.95 20.11 -21.67
C ARG A 147 14.61 21.30 -20.99
N ARG A 148 14.34 21.52 -19.70
CA ARG A 148 14.90 22.63 -18.91
C ARG A 148 16.37 22.43 -18.58
N PHE A 149 16.78 21.22 -18.19
CA PHE A 149 18.12 20.93 -17.66
C PHE A 149 19.03 20.19 -18.65
N GLY A 150 18.51 19.70 -19.77
CA GLY A 150 19.26 19.10 -20.87
C GLY A 150 19.73 17.67 -20.66
N THR A 151 19.57 17.09 -19.46
CA THR A 151 19.94 15.69 -19.18
C THR A 151 18.94 15.00 -18.26
N TRP A 152 18.74 13.69 -18.45
CA TRP A 152 17.85 12.89 -17.60
C TRP A 152 18.32 12.87 -16.15
N TYR A 153 19.63 12.82 -15.93
CA TYR A 153 20.22 12.89 -14.59
C TYR A 153 19.78 14.15 -13.83
N LEU A 154 19.98 15.35 -14.41
CA LEU A 154 19.58 16.60 -13.74
C LEU A 154 18.06 16.71 -13.59
N ALA A 155 17.29 16.20 -14.56
CA ALA A 155 15.84 16.16 -14.47
C ALA A 155 15.36 15.30 -13.28
N LEU A 156 15.95 14.12 -13.08
CA LEU A 156 15.64 13.22 -11.97
C LEU A 156 16.09 13.79 -10.63
N CYS A 157 17.26 14.43 -10.57
CA CYS A 157 17.70 15.13 -9.36
C CYS A 157 16.72 16.23 -8.96
N TYR A 158 16.26 17.03 -9.92
CA TYR A 158 15.23 18.04 -9.65
C TYR A 158 13.88 17.43 -9.29
N TYR A 159 13.49 16.33 -9.94
CA TYR A 159 12.23 15.64 -9.66
C TYR A 159 12.15 15.17 -8.20
N ASN A 160 13.24 14.57 -7.69
CA ASN A 160 13.31 14.03 -6.35
C ASN A 160 13.57 15.10 -5.26
N HIS A 161 14.42 16.09 -5.54
CA HIS A 161 14.89 17.04 -4.53
C HIS A 161 14.39 18.47 -4.69
N GLY A 162 13.96 18.87 -5.89
CA GLY A 162 13.52 20.24 -6.19
C GLY A 162 14.64 21.26 -6.42
N ASP A 163 15.91 20.87 -6.32
CA ASP A 163 17.07 21.69 -6.67
C ASP A 163 18.18 20.83 -7.30
N VAL A 164 18.87 21.41 -8.28
CA VAL A 164 20.04 20.81 -8.97
C VAL A 164 21.36 21.48 -8.58
N LYS A 165 21.33 22.60 -7.84
CA LYS A 165 22.54 23.29 -7.36
C LYS A 165 23.16 22.59 -6.17
N THR A 166 22.32 21.98 -5.33
CA THR A 166 22.73 21.22 -4.15
C THR A 166 22.11 19.84 -4.24
N ILE A 167 22.81 18.88 -4.84
CA ILE A 167 22.33 17.50 -5.00
C ILE A 167 22.86 16.68 -3.81
N PRO A 168 22.01 16.17 -2.90
CA PRO A 168 22.43 15.26 -1.85
C PRO A 168 22.86 13.90 -2.42
N ASP A 169 23.76 13.21 -1.72
CA ASP A 169 24.25 11.87 -2.13
C ASP A 169 23.12 10.86 -2.37
N GLU A 170 22.04 10.93 -1.59
CA GLU A 170 20.87 10.05 -1.74
C GLU A 170 20.15 10.28 -3.08
N THR A 171 19.99 11.55 -3.47
CA THR A 171 19.38 11.95 -4.74
C THR A 171 20.28 11.62 -5.92
N ASP A 172 21.60 11.80 -5.78
CA ASP A 172 22.57 11.37 -6.79
C ASP A 172 22.48 9.87 -7.04
N ALA A 173 22.53 9.06 -5.96
CA ALA A 173 22.41 7.62 -6.06
C ALA A 173 21.07 7.18 -6.67
N TYR A 174 19.97 7.86 -6.30
CA TYR A 174 18.64 7.64 -6.89
C TYR A 174 18.65 7.88 -8.42
N ALA A 175 19.15 9.03 -8.87
CA ALA A 175 19.18 9.36 -10.29
C ALA A 175 20.08 8.38 -11.07
N LEU A 176 21.24 8.02 -10.51
CA LEU A 176 22.16 7.07 -11.11
C LEU A 176 21.56 5.65 -11.23
N ARG A 177 20.78 5.18 -10.25
CA ARG A 177 20.08 3.88 -10.38
C ARG A 177 19.08 3.89 -11.53
N ILE A 178 18.34 4.98 -11.69
CA ILE A 178 17.33 5.10 -12.75
C ILE A 178 17.97 5.16 -14.14
N ILE A 179 19.00 6.00 -14.34
CA ILE A 179 19.61 6.14 -15.68
C ILE A 179 20.42 4.91 -16.12
N ASN A 180 20.95 4.13 -15.17
CA ASN A 180 21.76 2.95 -15.46
C ASN A 180 20.94 1.66 -15.52
N ALA A 181 19.62 1.73 -15.31
CA ALA A 181 18.73 0.59 -15.50
C ALA A 181 18.72 0.16 -16.98
N ARG A 182 18.92 -1.14 -17.20
CA ARG A 182 18.91 -1.77 -18.53
C ARG A 182 17.54 -2.31 -18.87
#